data_AF-A0AA85K4D0-F1
#
_entry.id   AF-A0AA85K4D0-F1
#
_cell.length_a   1.000
_cell.length_b   1.000
_cell.length_c   1.000
_cell.angle_alpha   90.00
_cell.angle_beta   90.00
_cell.angle_gamma   90.00
#
_symmetry.space_group_name_H-M   'P 1'
#
loop_
_entity.id
_entity.type
_entity.pdbx_description
1 polymer ?
#
loop_
_entity_poly.entity_id
_entity_poly.type
_entity_poly.pdbx_seq_one_letter_code
_entity_poly.pdbx_strand_id
1 'polypeptide(L)'
;MLLFLLTFSHLVFLPPHIIAENAPIYSYENGLLLTLHSHDLKIQKPFIDIARSIQNTFVGIKPTLDPQQLEAHLVINNSACVRDIVSVIYGIFRLNEESIKWLDAAGKIVPGIEAGGINWIGSMELCQNITDFNYALSHHVKGKYCSAFVKLPTDELLPQKVTIELNYGMCIPTSCTKDDLVVLLDIVLSRVNLSLDNSTTFCHEEFGSVPKDGWFWISISILIIVIVLLLIGTTIDLIIWSMWKYQAHTILYNRLVDSVNSSESLASSNESVIVSGENIQEENTTGESDVVCPELNSLSYSKYRFKILSNMNYGIKFLALYSIPYNGWHLFQLKPSTIVNKSGQLCENPLLCLDGIRVLTMIWIIYGHCIVYSIVGSNNTLFYAQTHLRQWSFQAMVGAPLSVDAFFFMSGLLTTYLTLPKLRRICSWKNWFKFWCSFTFHRIVRLTPAYLLVLLLYTGLFIHGYSGPLYPQNPELTDVKFCRAHWWATYLNNFIYADEVCMGWSWYLSDELQFSLVLAPIFLSLLMW
;
A
#
# COMPACT_ATOMS: atom_id res chain seq x y z
N MET A 1 -33.52 5.74 8.99
CA MET A 1 -33.68 5.46 10.44
C MET A 1 -35.13 5.18 10.83
N LEU A 2 -36.11 6.08 10.56
CA LEU A 2 -37.52 5.85 10.92
C LEU A 2 -38.17 4.66 10.20
N LEU A 3 -37.93 4.48 8.88
CA LEU A 3 -38.36 3.28 8.15
C LEU A 3 -37.72 2.01 8.75
N PHE A 4 -36.43 2.07 9.11
CA PHE A 4 -35.67 0.93 9.63
C PHE A 4 -36.11 0.52 11.05
N LEU A 5 -36.53 1.47 11.88
CA LEU A 5 -37.12 1.19 13.20
C LEU A 5 -38.55 0.62 13.07
N LEU A 6 -39.32 1.04 12.07
CA LEU A 6 -40.64 0.48 11.77
C LEU A 6 -40.55 -0.93 11.17
N THR A 7 -39.54 -1.22 10.35
CA THR A 7 -39.33 -2.55 9.75
C THR A 7 -38.90 -3.60 10.80
N PHE A 8 -38.06 -3.23 11.76
CA PHE A 8 -37.48 -4.19 12.73
C PHE A 8 -38.50 -4.77 13.72
N SER A 9 -39.55 -4.02 14.07
CA SER A 9 -40.59 -4.47 15.02
C SER A 9 -41.52 -5.56 14.46
N HIS A 10 -41.56 -5.76 13.13
CA HIS A 10 -42.48 -6.70 12.47
C HIS A 10 -41.78 -7.82 11.67
N LEU A 11 -40.46 -7.78 11.50
CA LEU A 11 -39.69 -8.76 10.69
C LEU A 11 -39.38 -10.08 11.41
N VAL A 12 -39.85 -10.29 12.65
CA VAL A 12 -39.56 -11.50 13.45
C VAL A 12 -40.42 -12.72 13.07
N PHE A 13 -41.43 -12.58 12.21
CA PHE A 13 -42.26 -13.72 11.78
C PHE A 13 -42.19 -13.93 10.27
N LEU A 14 -41.13 -14.61 9.81
CA LEU A 14 -41.19 -15.36 8.56
C LEU A 14 -42.29 -16.43 8.70
N PRO A 15 -43.22 -16.57 7.73
CA PRO A 15 -44.21 -17.63 7.77
C PRO A 15 -43.50 -19.00 7.79
N PRO A 16 -44.00 -19.98 8.58
CA PRO A 16 -43.33 -21.28 8.79
C PRO A 16 -43.13 -22.09 7.50
N HIS A 17 -43.76 -21.71 6.39
CA HIS A 17 -43.63 -22.36 5.08
C HIS A 17 -42.33 -22.01 4.34
N ILE A 18 -41.57 -20.99 4.79
CA ILE A 18 -40.28 -20.58 4.20
C ILE A 18 -39.09 -21.20 4.95
N ILE A 19 -39.34 -21.84 6.09
CA ILE A 19 -38.33 -22.65 6.77
C ILE A 19 -38.22 -23.95 5.98
N ALA A 20 -37.32 -23.98 5.01
CA ALA A 20 -36.88 -25.23 4.41
C ALA A 20 -36.47 -26.18 5.53
N GLU A 21 -37.01 -27.40 5.55
CA GLU A 21 -36.73 -28.43 6.58
C GLU A 21 -35.23 -28.76 6.72
N ASN A 22 -34.40 -28.32 5.77
CA ASN A 22 -32.96 -28.29 5.88
C ASN A 22 -32.47 -26.85 5.62
N ALA A 23 -32.13 -26.12 6.67
CA ALA A 23 -31.35 -24.89 6.50
C ALA A 23 -30.05 -25.23 5.75
N PRO A 24 -29.63 -24.47 4.72
CA PRO A 24 -28.39 -24.75 4.03
C PRO A 24 -27.25 -24.64 5.03
N ILE A 25 -26.58 -25.77 5.29
CA ILE A 25 -25.35 -25.78 6.07
C ILE A 25 -24.38 -24.88 5.30
N TYR A 26 -23.93 -23.81 5.95
CA TYR A 26 -22.93 -22.91 5.38
C TYR A 26 -21.65 -23.73 5.17
N SER A 27 -21.41 -24.17 3.94
CA SER A 27 -20.22 -24.93 3.56
C SER A 27 -19.36 -24.09 2.64
N TYR A 28 -18.04 -24.28 2.72
CA TYR A 28 -17.09 -23.63 1.82
C TYR A 28 -17.44 -23.87 0.34
N GLU A 29 -17.93 -25.07 0.01
CA GLU A 29 -18.34 -25.45 -1.36
C GLU A 29 -19.57 -24.66 -1.83
N ASN A 30 -20.58 -24.49 -0.97
CA ASN A 30 -21.77 -23.69 -1.28
C ASN A 30 -21.41 -22.21 -1.48
N GLY A 31 -20.54 -21.68 -0.61
CA GLY A 31 -20.01 -20.33 -0.75
C GLY A 31 -19.22 -20.13 -2.04
N LEU A 32 -18.35 -21.09 -2.38
CA LEU A 32 -17.55 -21.07 -3.60
C LEU A 32 -18.44 -21.14 -4.85
N LEU A 33 -19.47 -21.99 -4.83
CA LEU A 33 -20.42 -22.15 -5.93
C LEU A 33 -21.27 -20.88 -6.15
N LEU A 34 -21.70 -20.22 -5.07
CA LEU A 34 -22.34 -18.89 -5.11
C LEU A 34 -21.43 -17.84 -5.76
N THR A 35 -20.13 -17.84 -5.45
CA THR A 35 -19.17 -16.91 -6.08
C THR A 35 -18.85 -17.24 -7.54
N LEU A 36 -18.70 -18.53 -7.90
CA LEU A 36 -18.33 -18.94 -9.26
C LEU A 36 -19.49 -18.84 -10.25
N HIS A 37 -20.73 -18.95 -9.77
CA HIS A 37 -21.95 -18.94 -10.60
C HIS A 37 -22.93 -17.84 -10.19
N SER A 38 -22.41 -16.69 -9.75
CA SER A 38 -23.22 -15.55 -9.29
C SER A 38 -24.24 -15.02 -10.31
N HIS A 39 -24.03 -15.28 -11.60
CA HIS A 39 -24.92 -14.91 -12.70
C HIS A 39 -25.93 -16.01 -13.10
N ASP A 40 -25.90 -17.19 -12.46
CA ASP A 40 -26.88 -18.24 -12.74
C ASP A 40 -28.24 -17.86 -12.13
N LEU A 41 -29.24 -17.71 -12.99
CA LEU A 41 -30.64 -17.43 -12.62
C LEU A 41 -31.19 -18.43 -11.60
N LYS A 42 -30.73 -19.69 -11.62
CA LYS A 42 -31.15 -20.71 -10.64
C LYS A 42 -30.65 -20.39 -9.22
N ILE A 43 -29.49 -19.76 -9.11
CA ILE A 43 -28.88 -19.35 -7.84
C ILE A 43 -29.48 -18.04 -7.35
N GLN A 44 -29.85 -17.13 -8.25
CA GLN A 44 -30.48 -15.85 -7.89
C GLN A 44 -31.95 -15.99 -7.47
N LYS A 45 -32.68 -16.96 -8.05
CA LYS A 45 -34.13 -17.12 -7.86
C LYS A 45 -34.60 -17.18 -6.39
N PRO A 46 -33.95 -17.93 -5.47
CA PRO A 46 -34.35 -17.95 -4.06
C PRO A 46 -34.24 -16.57 -3.39
N PHE A 47 -33.21 -15.78 -3.70
CA PHE A 47 -33.06 -14.42 -3.16
C PHE A 47 -34.13 -13.48 -3.69
N ILE A 48 -34.48 -13.59 -4.97
CA ILE A 48 -35.57 -12.83 -5.60
C ILE A 48 -36.92 -13.21 -4.96
N ASP A 49 -37.16 -14.49 -4.70
CA ASP A 49 -38.41 -14.97 -4.10
C ASP A 49 -38.54 -14.52 -2.63
N ILE A 50 -37.44 -14.50 -1.86
CA ILE A 50 -37.39 -13.91 -0.51
C ILE A 50 -37.71 -12.42 -0.58
N ALA A 51 -37.06 -11.67 -1.48
CA ALA A 51 -37.32 -10.24 -1.65
C ALA A 51 -38.80 -9.97 -1.99
N ARG A 52 -39.40 -10.76 -2.88
CA ARG A 52 -40.82 -10.67 -3.25
C ARG A 52 -41.75 -11.02 -2.09
N SER A 53 -41.38 -11.98 -1.24
CA SER A 53 -42.16 -12.38 -0.06
C SER A 53 -42.15 -11.30 1.03
N ILE A 54 -40.98 -10.70 1.29
CA ILE A 54 -40.83 -9.56 2.20
C ILE A 54 -41.66 -8.38 1.68
N GLN A 55 -41.60 -8.10 0.38
CA GLN A 55 -42.44 -7.10 -0.29
C GLN A 55 -43.94 -7.33 -0.03
N ASN A 56 -44.45 -8.54 -0.22
CA ASN A 56 -45.87 -8.83 0.03
C ASN A 56 -46.29 -8.60 1.50
N THR A 57 -45.36 -8.76 2.45
CA THR A 57 -45.58 -8.50 3.88
C THR A 57 -45.65 -6.99 4.18
N PHE A 58 -44.82 -6.17 3.51
CA PHE A 58 -44.83 -4.71 3.66
C PHE A 58 -46.09 -4.02 3.12
N VAL A 59 -46.72 -4.58 2.09
CA VAL A 59 -47.98 -4.05 1.53
C VAL A 59 -49.12 -4.05 2.57
N GLY A 60 -49.04 -4.90 3.61
CA GLY A 60 -49.99 -4.92 4.73
C GLY A 60 -49.87 -3.76 5.73
N ILE A 61 -48.76 -3.00 5.73
CA ILE A 61 -48.43 -1.94 6.71
C ILE A 61 -48.73 -0.53 6.15
N LYS A 62 -49.59 -0.46 5.13
CA LYS A 62 -49.86 0.75 4.33
C LYS A 62 -50.48 1.99 5.04
N PRO A 63 -51.13 1.98 6.23
CA PRO A 63 -51.87 3.17 6.66
C PRO A 63 -51.07 4.28 7.35
N THR A 64 -49.78 4.11 7.65
CA THR A 64 -49.09 4.99 8.63
C THR A 64 -48.19 6.09 8.07
N LEU A 65 -47.98 6.20 6.75
CA LEU A 65 -47.07 7.18 6.17
C LEU A 65 -47.69 7.88 4.95
N ASP A 66 -48.11 9.13 5.16
CA ASP A 66 -48.72 9.99 4.14
C ASP A 66 -47.64 10.77 3.36
N PRO A 67 -47.49 10.56 2.03
CA PRO A 67 -46.49 11.23 1.21
C PRO A 67 -46.58 12.77 1.23
N GLN A 68 -47.79 13.33 1.43
CA GLN A 68 -48.00 14.78 1.46
C GLN A 68 -47.36 15.45 2.70
N GLN A 69 -47.21 14.72 3.81
CA GLN A 69 -46.51 15.24 4.99
C GLN A 69 -45.00 15.26 4.83
N LEU A 70 -44.44 14.36 4.01
CA LEU A 70 -43.00 14.26 3.80
C LEU A 70 -42.47 15.39 2.91
N GLU A 71 -43.23 15.76 1.88
CA GLU A 71 -42.90 16.87 0.96
C GLU A 71 -42.95 18.23 1.70
N ALA A 72 -43.88 18.40 2.65
CA ALA A 72 -44.01 19.62 3.45
C ALA A 72 -42.90 19.81 4.51
N HIS A 73 -42.15 18.76 4.88
CA HIS A 73 -41.07 18.82 5.88
C HIS A 73 -39.66 18.89 5.28
N LEU A 74 -39.51 18.63 3.97
CA LEU A 74 -38.22 18.70 3.30
C LEU A 74 -37.91 20.16 2.89
N VAL A 75 -37.32 20.91 3.82
CA VAL A 75 -36.78 22.26 3.56
C VAL A 75 -35.44 22.11 2.83
N ILE A 76 -35.48 21.74 1.56
CA ILE A 76 -34.30 21.62 0.70
C ILE A 76 -34.45 22.63 -0.43
N ASN A 77 -33.43 23.46 -0.65
CA ASN A 77 -33.45 24.53 -1.65
C ASN A 77 -33.47 24.01 -3.10
N ASN A 78 -33.05 22.76 -3.33
CA ASN A 78 -32.99 22.14 -4.64
C ASN A 78 -34.25 21.31 -4.95
N SER A 79 -35.14 21.88 -5.77
CA SER A 79 -36.42 21.26 -6.15
C SER A 79 -36.28 19.99 -7.01
N ALA A 80 -35.14 19.77 -7.66
CA ALA A 80 -34.87 18.54 -8.40
C ALA A 80 -34.48 17.39 -7.44
N CYS A 81 -33.57 17.65 -6.50
CA CYS A 81 -33.17 16.68 -5.48
C CYS A 81 -34.36 16.20 -4.64
N VAL A 82 -35.22 17.11 -4.18
CA VAL A 82 -36.43 16.75 -3.41
C VAL A 82 -37.33 15.83 -4.21
N ARG A 83 -37.61 16.18 -5.47
CA ARG A 83 -38.46 15.39 -6.37
C ARG A 83 -37.91 13.98 -6.54
N ASP A 84 -36.60 13.84 -6.74
CA ASP A 84 -35.96 12.55 -6.94
C ASP A 84 -35.94 11.70 -5.67
N ILE A 85 -35.63 12.29 -4.53
CA ILE A 85 -35.72 11.62 -3.22
C ILE A 85 -37.16 11.16 -2.96
N VAL A 86 -38.15 12.02 -3.20
CA VAL A 86 -39.57 11.69 -2.99
C VAL A 86 -40.00 10.55 -3.92
N SER A 87 -39.61 10.56 -5.19
CA SER A 87 -39.89 9.47 -6.14
C SER A 87 -39.25 8.15 -5.69
N VAL A 88 -38.00 8.17 -5.22
CA VAL A 88 -37.31 6.99 -4.69
C VAL A 88 -38.03 6.46 -3.43
N ILE A 89 -38.35 7.33 -2.47
CA ILE A 89 -39.05 6.94 -1.24
C ILE A 89 -40.44 6.39 -1.56
N TYR A 90 -41.21 7.06 -2.42
CA TYR A 90 -42.53 6.61 -2.84
C TYR A 90 -42.46 5.24 -3.53
N GLY A 91 -41.44 5.05 -4.38
CA GLY A 91 -41.18 3.76 -5.02
C GLY A 91 -40.78 2.66 -4.04
N ILE A 92 -39.97 2.96 -3.01
CA ILE A 92 -39.65 2.02 -1.93
C ILE A 92 -40.92 1.60 -1.18
N PHE A 93 -41.80 2.55 -0.85
CA PHE A 93 -43.09 2.25 -0.20
C PHE A 93 -44.04 1.42 -1.07
N ARG A 94 -43.98 1.63 -2.39
CA ARG A 94 -44.71 0.82 -3.37
C ARG A 94 -43.98 -0.46 -3.77
N LEU A 95 -42.80 -0.68 -3.20
CA LEU A 95 -41.93 -1.83 -3.43
C LEU A 95 -41.61 -2.01 -4.92
N ASN A 96 -41.42 -0.90 -5.61
CA ASN A 96 -40.98 -0.90 -7.00
C ASN A 96 -39.55 -1.46 -7.08
N GLU A 97 -39.31 -2.44 -7.96
CA GLU A 97 -38.03 -3.16 -8.08
C GLU A 97 -36.83 -2.22 -8.27
N GLU A 98 -36.96 -1.19 -9.11
CA GLU A 98 -35.91 -0.19 -9.34
C GLU A 98 -35.65 0.67 -8.09
N SER A 99 -36.69 0.97 -7.31
CA SER A 99 -36.57 1.78 -6.09
C SER A 99 -35.95 0.99 -4.93
N ILE A 100 -36.17 -0.32 -4.87
CA ILE A 100 -35.56 -1.20 -3.86
C ILE A 100 -34.04 -1.27 -4.02
N LYS A 101 -33.50 -1.15 -5.24
CA LYS A 101 -32.04 -1.09 -5.46
C LYS A 101 -31.37 0.04 -4.68
N TRP A 102 -32.05 1.17 -4.48
CA TRP A 102 -31.55 2.29 -3.67
C TRP A 102 -31.44 1.93 -2.18
N LEU A 103 -32.44 1.20 -1.66
CA LEU A 103 -32.43 0.68 -0.29
C LEU A 103 -31.36 -0.41 -0.10
N ASP A 104 -31.21 -1.28 -1.11
CA ASP A 104 -30.18 -2.32 -1.14
C ASP A 104 -28.76 -1.75 -1.28
N ALA A 105 -28.61 -0.57 -1.88
CA ALA A 105 -27.34 0.14 -1.95
C ALA A 105 -26.99 0.87 -0.66
N ALA A 106 -27.98 1.38 0.09
CA ALA A 106 -27.75 2.11 1.34
C ALA A 106 -27.13 1.24 2.45
N GLY A 107 -26.43 1.88 3.39
CA GLY A 107 -25.89 1.26 4.59
C GLY A 107 -26.98 0.68 5.49
N LYS A 108 -26.69 -0.47 6.10
CA LYS A 108 -27.55 -1.09 7.12
C LYS A 108 -26.78 -1.16 8.43
N ILE A 109 -27.55 -1.18 9.53
CA ILE A 109 -27.01 -1.45 10.85
C ILE A 109 -26.34 -2.82 10.83
N VAL A 110 -25.02 -2.85 11.08
CA VAL A 110 -24.25 -4.09 11.13
C VAL A 110 -24.42 -4.75 12.51
N PRO A 111 -24.35 -6.09 12.61
CA PRO A 111 -24.35 -6.75 13.90
C PRO A 111 -23.10 -6.35 14.71
N GLY A 112 -23.24 -6.27 16.04
CA GLY A 112 -22.13 -5.95 16.93
C GLY A 112 -21.93 -4.46 17.20
N ILE A 113 -22.99 -3.65 17.27
CA ILE A 113 -22.88 -2.22 17.64
C ILE A 113 -22.13 -2.03 18.97
N GLU A 114 -22.48 -2.81 20.00
CA GLU A 114 -21.79 -2.82 21.30
C GLU A 114 -20.32 -3.26 21.20
N ALA A 115 -19.98 -3.98 20.13
CA ALA A 115 -18.65 -4.48 19.81
C ALA A 115 -17.85 -3.56 18.86
N GLY A 116 -18.38 -2.36 18.55
CA GLY A 116 -17.73 -1.40 17.63
C GLY A 116 -18.13 -1.58 16.16
N GLY A 117 -19.33 -2.10 15.89
CA GLY A 117 -19.92 -2.18 14.55
C GLY A 117 -20.39 -0.81 14.01
N ILE A 118 -19.43 0.07 13.71
CA ILE A 118 -19.67 1.48 13.34
C ILE A 118 -19.54 1.78 11.84
N ASN A 119 -19.13 0.81 11.00
CA ASN A 119 -19.00 1.00 9.55
C ASN A 119 -20.22 0.42 8.82
N TRP A 120 -21.23 1.25 8.58
CA TRP A 120 -22.48 0.92 7.87
C TRP A 120 -22.37 1.34 6.40
N ILE A 121 -21.45 0.68 5.70
CA ILE A 121 -20.95 1.13 4.39
C ILE A 121 -22.00 0.98 3.26
N GLY A 122 -22.83 -0.06 3.29
CA GLY A 122 -23.71 -0.37 2.15
C GLY A 122 -22.93 -0.84 0.91
N SER A 123 -23.56 -0.77 -0.26
CA SER A 123 -22.98 -1.18 -1.54
C SER A 123 -22.80 0.02 -2.48
N MET A 124 -21.56 0.52 -2.56
CA MET A 124 -21.17 1.60 -3.48
C MET A 124 -21.36 1.18 -4.95
N GLU A 125 -20.96 -0.04 -5.30
CA GLU A 125 -21.07 -0.58 -6.66
C GLU A 125 -22.53 -0.66 -7.11
N LEU A 126 -23.42 -1.16 -6.24
CA LEU A 126 -24.85 -1.22 -6.55
C LEU A 126 -25.44 0.18 -6.75
N CYS A 127 -25.05 1.16 -5.92
CA CYS A 127 -25.51 2.53 -6.06
C CYS A 127 -25.11 3.14 -7.41
N GLN A 128 -23.84 2.99 -7.79
CA GLN A 128 -23.30 3.54 -9.04
C GLN A 128 -23.87 2.85 -10.29
N ASN A 129 -24.30 1.59 -10.16
CA ASN A 129 -24.93 0.86 -11.26
C ASN A 129 -26.39 1.28 -11.54
N ILE A 130 -26.99 2.11 -10.68
CA ILE A 130 -28.32 2.70 -10.94
C ILE A 130 -28.14 3.85 -11.94
N THR A 131 -28.31 3.55 -13.22
CA THR A 131 -28.00 4.48 -14.32
C THR A 131 -29.21 5.13 -14.98
N ASP A 132 -30.41 4.55 -14.83
CA ASP A 132 -31.63 5.04 -15.47
C ASP A 132 -32.89 4.78 -14.61
N PHE A 133 -32.98 5.47 -13.47
CA PHE A 133 -34.16 5.39 -12.62
C PHE A 133 -35.31 6.24 -13.18
N ASN A 134 -36.42 5.56 -13.48
CA ASN A 134 -37.65 6.16 -14.01
C ASN A 134 -38.85 5.73 -13.16
N TYR A 135 -39.30 6.59 -12.26
CA TYR A 135 -40.48 6.32 -11.43
C TYR A 135 -41.12 7.62 -10.93
N ALA A 136 -42.45 7.62 -10.85
CA ALA A 136 -43.27 8.77 -10.42
C ALA A 136 -42.92 10.07 -11.17
N LEU A 137 -42.27 11.03 -10.49
CA LEU A 137 -41.95 12.36 -11.02
C LEU A 137 -40.52 12.45 -11.57
N SER A 138 -39.75 11.37 -11.47
CA SER A 138 -38.32 11.33 -11.78
C SER A 138 -38.05 10.57 -13.05
N HIS A 139 -37.19 11.15 -13.88
CA HIS A 139 -36.80 10.62 -15.18
C HIS A 139 -35.28 10.65 -15.32
N HIS A 140 -34.69 9.54 -15.79
CA HIS A 140 -33.26 9.39 -16.05
C HIS A 140 -32.35 9.77 -14.88
N VAL A 141 -32.73 9.34 -13.66
CA VAL A 141 -31.95 9.64 -12.45
C VAL A 141 -30.86 8.58 -12.25
N LYS A 142 -29.65 9.05 -11.93
CA LYS A 142 -28.49 8.20 -11.60
C LYS A 142 -28.23 8.18 -10.11
N GLY A 143 -27.68 7.08 -9.61
CA GLY A 143 -27.22 6.96 -8.23
C GLY A 143 -25.83 7.57 -8.01
N LYS A 144 -25.68 8.30 -6.91
CA LYS A 144 -24.41 8.82 -6.39
C LYS A 144 -24.21 8.29 -4.97
N TYR A 145 -23.07 7.65 -4.72
CA TYR A 145 -22.75 7.10 -3.42
C TYR A 145 -22.06 8.16 -2.53
N CYS A 146 -22.50 8.32 -1.29
CA CYS A 146 -21.89 9.23 -0.33
C CYS A 146 -21.63 8.55 1.01
N SER A 147 -20.54 8.94 1.66
CA SER A 147 -20.17 8.50 3.01
C SER A 147 -20.39 9.65 3.98
N ALA A 148 -21.31 9.46 4.92
CA ALA A 148 -21.64 10.42 5.97
C ALA A 148 -21.09 9.95 7.32
N PHE A 149 -20.41 10.85 8.01
CA PHE A 149 -19.81 10.55 9.32
C PHE A 149 -20.60 11.23 10.42
N VAL A 150 -21.07 10.45 11.40
CA VAL A 150 -21.85 10.94 12.53
C VAL A 150 -20.99 10.90 13.78
N LYS A 151 -20.87 12.03 14.47
CA LYS A 151 -20.13 12.11 15.75
C LYS A 151 -20.92 11.39 16.82
N LEU A 152 -20.28 10.43 17.49
CA LEU A 152 -20.84 9.81 18.68
C LEU A 152 -20.47 10.64 19.91
N PRO A 153 -21.41 10.88 20.84
CA PRO A 153 -21.11 11.58 22.08
C PRO A 153 -20.08 10.77 22.88
N THR A 154 -18.94 11.39 23.18
CA THR A 154 -17.91 10.84 24.04
C THR A 154 -17.90 11.60 25.37
N ASP A 155 -17.81 10.87 26.48
CA ASP A 155 -17.61 11.48 27.80
C ASP A 155 -16.26 12.21 27.83
N GLU A 156 -16.24 13.41 28.44
CA GLU A 156 -15.08 14.30 28.54
C GLU A 156 -13.84 13.66 29.22
N LEU A 157 -14.00 12.49 29.86
CA LEU A 157 -12.92 11.76 30.52
C LEU A 157 -12.03 10.95 29.55
N LEU A 158 -12.41 10.82 28.28
CA LEU A 158 -11.54 10.21 27.26
C LEU A 158 -10.50 11.23 26.80
N PRO A 159 -9.23 10.83 26.59
CA PRO A 159 -8.23 11.75 26.06
C PRO A 159 -8.76 12.35 24.75
N GLN A 160 -8.71 13.69 24.63
CA GLN A 160 -9.26 14.55 23.55
C GLN A 160 -8.91 14.15 22.10
N LYS A 161 -8.17 13.05 21.89
CA LYS A 161 -7.73 12.53 20.59
C LYS A 161 -8.51 11.32 20.06
N VAL A 162 -9.49 10.77 20.78
CA VAL A 162 -10.30 9.63 20.28
C VAL A 162 -11.71 10.10 19.94
N THR A 163 -11.90 10.54 18.69
CA THR A 163 -13.23 10.80 18.12
C THR A 163 -13.74 9.50 17.49
N ILE A 164 -14.85 8.98 18.01
CA ILE A 164 -15.52 7.81 17.43
C ILE A 164 -16.60 8.32 16.49
N GLU A 165 -16.46 8.01 15.21
CA GLU A 165 -17.42 8.40 14.18
C GLU A 165 -18.10 7.16 13.60
N LEU A 166 -19.42 7.24 13.48
CA LEU A 166 -20.21 6.26 12.75
C LEU A 166 -20.15 6.60 11.26
N ASN A 167 -19.65 5.68 10.44
CA ASN A 167 -19.62 5.83 8.98
C ASN A 167 -20.88 5.22 8.37
N TYR A 168 -21.71 6.06 7.74
CA TYR A 168 -22.93 5.66 7.07
C TYR A 168 -22.85 5.93 5.57
N GLY A 169 -22.84 4.85 4.77
CA GLY A 169 -22.93 4.95 3.32
C GLY A 169 -24.37 5.12 2.86
N MET A 170 -24.63 6.07 1.97
CA MET A 170 -25.96 6.32 1.41
C MET A 170 -25.88 6.43 -0.11
N CYS A 171 -26.92 5.93 -0.79
CA CYS A 171 -27.13 6.17 -2.21
C CYS A 171 -28.13 7.31 -2.38
N ILE A 172 -27.72 8.41 -3.00
CA ILE A 172 -28.55 9.59 -3.28
C ILE A 172 -28.62 9.88 -4.78
N PRO A 173 -29.70 10.51 -5.28
CA PRO A 173 -29.76 10.96 -6.67
C PRO A 173 -28.60 11.88 -7.05
N THR A 174 -28.11 11.81 -8.29
CA THR A 174 -27.09 12.73 -8.82
C THR A 174 -27.53 14.20 -8.86
N SER A 175 -28.84 14.46 -8.78
CA SER A 175 -29.40 15.81 -8.64
C SER A 175 -29.15 16.42 -7.26
N CYS A 176 -28.76 15.62 -6.27
CA CYS A 176 -28.47 16.05 -4.90
C CYS A 176 -26.98 16.36 -4.68
N THR A 177 -26.71 17.35 -3.84
CA THR A 177 -25.36 17.74 -3.43
C THR A 177 -25.00 17.17 -2.05
N LYS A 178 -23.73 17.32 -1.66
CA LYS A 178 -23.27 17.02 -0.28
C LYS A 178 -24.07 17.82 0.76
N ASP A 179 -24.34 19.09 0.49
CA ASP A 179 -25.05 19.94 1.45
C ASP A 179 -26.53 19.51 1.61
N ASP A 180 -27.17 19.11 0.51
CA ASP A 180 -28.54 18.55 0.55
C ASP A 180 -28.60 17.28 1.42
N LEU A 181 -27.57 16.42 1.32
CA LEU A 181 -27.43 15.21 2.15
C LEU A 181 -27.26 15.56 3.63
N VAL A 182 -26.44 16.55 3.96
CA VAL A 182 -26.21 16.98 5.35
C VAL A 182 -27.51 17.47 5.96
N VAL A 183 -28.27 18.33 5.25
CA VAL A 183 -29.58 18.81 5.71
C VAL A 183 -30.55 17.64 5.94
N LEU A 184 -30.63 16.70 4.99
CA LEU A 184 -31.53 15.55 5.07
C LEU A 184 -31.25 14.68 6.30
N LEU A 185 -29.97 14.39 6.55
CA LEU A 185 -29.56 13.54 7.68
C LEU A 185 -29.67 14.26 9.02
N ASP A 186 -29.38 15.56 9.07
CA ASP A 186 -29.44 16.34 10.31
C ASP A 186 -30.87 16.42 10.88
N ILE A 187 -31.89 16.51 10.02
CA ILE A 187 -33.31 16.43 10.42
C ILE A 187 -33.63 15.12 11.16
N VAL A 188 -32.97 14.02 10.80
CA VAL A 188 -33.19 12.70 11.40
C VAL A 188 -32.33 12.51 12.64
N LEU A 189 -31.07 12.95 12.60
CA LEU A 189 -30.08 12.75 13.66
C LEU A 189 -30.29 13.69 14.85
N SER A 190 -30.76 14.91 14.60
CA SER A 190 -31.15 15.86 15.67
C SER A 190 -32.23 15.29 16.60
N ARG A 191 -33.09 14.39 16.11
CA ARG A 191 -34.11 13.71 16.94
C ARG A 191 -33.52 12.75 17.98
N VAL A 192 -32.27 12.34 17.80
CA VAL A 192 -31.54 11.41 18.68
C VAL A 192 -30.29 12.03 19.29
N ASN A 193 -30.17 13.38 19.28
CA ASN A 193 -29.02 14.14 19.78
C ASN A 193 -27.68 13.73 19.14
N LEU A 194 -27.70 13.32 17.87
CA LEU A 194 -26.50 13.07 17.09
C LEU A 194 -26.28 14.19 16.09
N SER A 195 -25.01 14.49 15.79
CA SER A 195 -24.63 15.52 14.81
C SER A 195 -23.73 14.93 13.73
N LEU A 196 -23.91 15.37 12.49
CA LEU A 196 -22.99 15.04 11.40
C LEU A 196 -21.69 15.80 11.52
N ASP A 197 -20.59 15.15 11.15
CA ASP A 197 -19.37 15.85 10.80
C ASP A 197 -19.42 16.28 9.33
N ASN A 198 -19.69 17.56 9.11
CA ASN A 198 -19.71 18.14 7.77
C ASN A 198 -18.30 18.16 7.14
N SER A 199 -17.23 18.21 7.92
CA SER A 199 -15.87 18.26 7.38
C SER A 199 -15.43 16.92 6.78
N THR A 200 -15.82 15.80 7.41
CA THR A 200 -15.45 14.45 6.96
C THR A 200 -16.47 13.80 6.03
N THR A 201 -17.73 14.26 6.01
CA THR A 201 -18.76 13.77 5.08
C THR A 201 -18.42 14.11 3.62
N PHE A 202 -18.51 13.16 2.70
CA PHE A 202 -18.22 13.37 1.28
C PHE A 202 -19.02 12.45 0.34
N CYS A 203 -19.13 12.85 -0.91
CA CYS A 203 -19.72 12.05 -1.97
C CYS A 203 -18.65 11.54 -2.93
N HIS A 204 -18.75 10.27 -3.30
CA HIS A 204 -17.79 9.62 -4.18
C HIS A 204 -18.04 10.01 -5.63
N GLU A 205 -16.96 10.26 -6.34
CA GLU A 205 -16.91 10.47 -7.78
C GLU A 205 -16.53 9.16 -8.48
N GLU A 206 -16.89 9.05 -9.77
CA GLU A 206 -16.53 7.88 -10.59
C GLU A 206 -15.02 7.76 -10.75
N PHE A 207 -14.53 6.52 -10.90
CA PHE A 207 -13.10 6.28 -11.08
C PHE A 207 -12.57 7.04 -12.31
N GLY A 208 -11.50 7.81 -12.11
CA GLY A 208 -10.89 8.65 -13.15
C GLY A 208 -11.52 10.04 -13.35
N SER A 209 -12.69 10.30 -12.75
CA SER A 209 -13.32 11.63 -12.72
C SER A 209 -12.86 12.49 -11.54
N VAL A 210 -12.15 11.89 -10.58
CA VAL A 210 -11.55 12.59 -9.43
C VAL A 210 -10.67 13.77 -9.95
N PRO A 211 -10.87 15.00 -9.43
CA PRO A 211 -10.16 16.18 -9.90
C PRO A 211 -8.64 16.03 -9.84
N LYS A 212 -7.96 16.27 -10.97
CA LYS A 212 -6.49 16.23 -11.07
C LYS A 212 -5.92 17.61 -10.84
N ASP A 213 -5.22 17.79 -9.74
CA ASP A 213 -4.63 19.05 -9.33
C ASP A 213 -3.14 19.17 -9.72
N GLY A 214 -2.49 20.25 -9.28
CA GLY A 214 -1.07 20.47 -9.55
C GLY A 214 -0.18 19.36 -8.97
N TRP A 215 -0.49 18.85 -7.77
CA TRP A 215 0.27 17.78 -7.12
C TRP A 215 0.22 16.47 -7.91
N PHE A 216 -0.93 16.14 -8.48
CA PHE A 216 -1.07 15.00 -9.39
C PHE A 216 -0.12 15.12 -10.59
N TRP A 217 -0.16 16.25 -11.31
CA TRP A 217 0.67 16.44 -12.51
C TRP A 217 2.17 16.51 -12.19
N ILE A 218 2.56 17.10 -11.07
CA ILE A 218 3.95 17.11 -10.59
C ILE A 218 4.43 15.67 -10.35
N SER A 219 3.61 14.85 -9.68
CA SER A 219 3.97 13.46 -9.33
C SER A 219 4.10 12.57 -10.57
N ILE A 220 3.14 12.68 -11.50
CA ILE A 220 3.22 12.01 -12.81
C ILE A 220 4.46 12.44 -13.58
N SER A 221 4.76 13.75 -13.63
CA SER A 221 5.93 14.26 -14.35
C SER A 221 7.23 13.69 -13.80
N ILE A 222 7.38 13.66 -12.46
CA ILE A 222 8.56 13.10 -11.80
C ILE A 222 8.67 11.59 -12.03
N LEU A 223 7.55 10.87 -11.95
CA LEU A 223 7.53 9.43 -12.22
C LEU A 223 7.97 9.12 -13.66
N ILE A 224 7.49 9.90 -14.64
CA ILE A 224 7.90 9.78 -16.04
C ILE A 224 9.41 10.04 -16.18
N ILE A 225 9.95 11.08 -15.54
CA ILE A 225 11.40 11.38 -15.57
C ILE A 225 12.20 10.20 -15.01
N VAL A 226 11.79 9.63 -13.87
CA VAL A 226 12.45 8.46 -13.28
C VAL A 226 12.39 7.26 -14.22
N ILE A 227 11.22 6.96 -14.79
CA ILE A 227 11.05 5.85 -15.76
C ILE A 227 11.96 6.04 -16.97
N VAL A 228 12.03 7.25 -17.53
CA VAL A 228 12.90 7.56 -18.66
C VAL A 228 14.38 7.36 -18.29
N LEU A 229 14.81 7.83 -17.12
CA LEU A 229 16.17 7.61 -16.63
C LEU A 229 16.49 6.11 -16.47
N LEU A 230 15.55 5.32 -15.93
CA LEU A 230 15.68 3.88 -15.79
C LEU A 230 15.79 3.16 -17.14
N LEU A 231 14.98 3.56 -18.13
CA LEU A 231 15.03 3.00 -19.49
C LEU A 231 16.35 3.34 -20.17
N ILE A 232 16.82 4.59 -20.10
CA ILE A 232 18.09 5.01 -20.68
C ILE A 232 19.27 4.31 -19.98
N GLY A 233 19.27 4.26 -18.63
CA GLY A 233 20.33 3.58 -17.88
C GLY A 233 20.40 2.09 -18.19
N THR A 234 19.24 1.43 -18.30
CA THR A 234 19.15 0.00 -18.63
C THR A 234 19.60 -0.28 -20.07
N THR A 235 19.20 0.56 -21.04
CA THR A 235 19.65 0.40 -22.43
C THR A 235 21.16 0.59 -22.58
N ILE A 236 21.77 1.55 -21.89
CA ILE A 236 23.24 1.73 -21.87
C ILE A 236 23.92 0.46 -21.33
N ASP A 237 23.44 -0.08 -20.21
CA ASP A 237 24.06 -1.28 -19.61
C ASP A 237 23.84 -2.53 -20.44
N LEU A 238 22.69 -2.67 -21.12
CA LEU A 238 22.43 -3.75 -22.08
C LEU A 238 23.42 -3.69 -23.26
N ILE A 239 23.72 -2.49 -23.77
CA ILE A 239 24.73 -2.31 -24.82
C ILE A 239 26.10 -2.74 -24.30
N ILE A 240 26.53 -2.24 -23.14
CA ILE A 240 27.82 -2.60 -22.53
C ILE A 240 27.91 -4.12 -22.28
N TRP A 241 26.82 -4.73 -21.81
CA TRP A 241 26.75 -6.17 -21.57
C TRP A 241 26.84 -6.97 -22.87
N SER A 242 26.17 -6.53 -23.93
CA SER A 242 26.25 -7.16 -25.26
C SER A 242 27.67 -7.10 -25.82
N MET A 243 28.37 -5.97 -25.66
CA MET A 243 29.77 -5.81 -26.07
C MET A 243 30.71 -6.72 -25.27
N TRP A 244 30.51 -6.80 -23.95
CA TRP A 244 31.28 -7.68 -23.09
C TRP A 244 31.09 -9.15 -23.47
N LYS A 245 29.83 -9.58 -23.68
CA LYS A 245 29.49 -10.95 -24.06
C LYS A 245 30.05 -11.31 -25.44
N TYR A 246 29.97 -10.40 -26.41
CA TYR A 246 30.58 -10.59 -27.73
C TYR A 246 32.09 -10.80 -27.62
N GLN A 247 32.81 -9.93 -26.89
CA GLN A 247 34.25 -10.07 -26.67
C GLN A 247 34.62 -11.36 -25.94
N ALA A 248 33.84 -11.77 -24.94
CA ALA A 248 34.05 -13.04 -24.26
C ALA A 248 33.90 -14.24 -25.20
N HIS A 249 32.88 -14.22 -26.07
CA HIS A 249 32.71 -15.27 -27.09
C HIS A 249 33.83 -15.27 -28.13
N THR A 250 34.28 -14.10 -28.60
CA THR A 250 35.40 -14.03 -29.56
C THR A 250 36.70 -14.59 -28.97
N ILE A 251 37.00 -14.28 -27.70
CA ILE A 251 38.19 -14.83 -27.03
C ILE A 251 38.08 -16.34 -26.88
N LEU A 252 36.90 -16.86 -26.52
CA LEU A 252 36.65 -18.29 -26.41
C LEU A 252 36.79 -18.98 -27.78
N TYR A 253 36.20 -18.42 -28.83
CA TYR A 253 36.30 -18.94 -30.19
C TYR A 253 37.76 -18.99 -30.67
N ASN A 254 38.51 -17.90 -30.51
CA ASN A 254 39.91 -17.86 -30.93
C ASN A 254 40.75 -18.91 -30.17
N ARG A 255 40.53 -19.11 -28.87
CA ARG A 255 41.23 -20.16 -28.11
C ARG A 255 40.85 -21.57 -28.55
N LEU A 256 39.58 -21.80 -28.89
CA LEU A 256 39.16 -23.10 -29.42
C LEU A 256 39.84 -23.38 -30.76
N VAL A 257 39.88 -22.39 -31.66
CA VAL A 257 40.60 -22.49 -32.94
C VAL A 257 42.10 -22.71 -32.72
N ASP A 258 42.73 -21.96 -31.82
CA ASP A 258 44.16 -22.13 -31.48
C ASP A 258 44.43 -23.53 -30.89
N SER A 259 43.53 -24.06 -30.07
CA SER A 259 43.65 -25.41 -29.49
C SER A 259 43.54 -26.50 -30.56
N VAL A 260 42.62 -26.36 -31.51
CA VAL A 260 42.46 -27.30 -32.64
C VAL A 260 43.69 -27.26 -33.54
N ASN A 261 44.16 -26.07 -33.92
CA ASN A 261 45.36 -25.91 -34.75
C ASN A 261 46.62 -26.48 -34.06
N SER A 262 46.74 -26.34 -32.74
CA SER A 262 47.85 -26.94 -31.98
C SER A 262 47.79 -28.47 -31.95
N SER A 263 46.60 -29.06 -31.90
CA SER A 263 46.41 -30.52 -31.94
C SER A 263 46.68 -31.12 -33.33
N GLU A 264 46.31 -30.43 -34.42
CA GLU A 264 46.66 -30.84 -35.79
C GLU A 264 48.17 -30.79 -36.04
N SER A 265 48.88 -29.81 -35.45
CA SER A 265 50.35 -29.74 -35.56
C SER A 265 51.08 -30.89 -34.85
N LEU A 266 50.47 -31.49 -33.82
CA LEU A 266 51.00 -32.68 -33.14
C LEU A 266 50.64 -33.98 -33.87
N ALA A 267 49.49 -34.02 -34.54
CA ALA A 267 49.05 -35.15 -35.35
C ALA A 267 49.88 -35.28 -36.65
N SER A 268 50.33 -34.16 -37.24
CA SER A 268 51.18 -34.19 -38.43
C SER A 268 52.64 -34.62 -38.17
N SER A 269 53.07 -34.75 -36.91
CA SER A 269 54.45 -35.15 -36.57
C SER A 269 54.65 -36.64 -36.26
N ASN A 270 53.58 -37.45 -36.16
CA ASN A 270 53.67 -38.84 -35.69
C ASN A 270 53.15 -39.90 -36.69
N GLU A 271 53.45 -39.77 -37.98
CA GLU A 271 53.37 -40.91 -38.91
C GLU A 271 54.76 -41.54 -39.11
N SER A 272 55.12 -42.50 -38.26
CA SER A 272 55.82 -43.74 -38.66
C SER A 272 56.13 -44.66 -37.47
N VAL A 273 56.06 -45.98 -37.74
CA VAL A 273 56.63 -47.13 -37.00
C VAL A 273 55.71 -47.90 -36.01
N ILE A 274 54.88 -48.77 -36.61
CA ILE A 274 54.84 -50.26 -36.52
C ILE A 274 55.01 -50.97 -35.14
N VAL A 275 53.88 -51.52 -34.67
CA VAL A 275 53.56 -52.91 -34.22
C VAL A 275 54.50 -53.68 -33.27
N SER A 276 53.96 -54.06 -32.09
CA SER A 276 53.80 -55.42 -31.52
C SER A 276 53.56 -55.31 -30.00
N GLY A 277 52.68 -56.01 -29.30
CA GLY A 277 51.66 -57.02 -29.58
C GLY A 277 51.07 -57.43 -28.21
N GLU A 278 49.74 -57.44 -28.13
CA GLU A 278 48.84 -58.22 -27.25
C GLU A 278 49.10 -58.38 -25.73
N ASN A 279 48.16 -57.90 -24.91
CA ASN A 279 47.04 -58.77 -24.51
C ASN A 279 45.84 -57.98 -23.95
N ILE A 280 44.67 -58.40 -24.41
CA ILE A 280 43.33 -57.84 -24.19
C ILE A 280 42.76 -58.39 -22.88
N GLN A 281 42.13 -57.53 -22.08
CA GLN A 281 40.84 -57.85 -21.49
C GLN A 281 40.00 -56.57 -21.35
N GLU A 282 38.89 -56.56 -22.10
CA GLU A 282 37.85 -55.54 -22.16
C GLU A 282 37.07 -55.49 -20.84
N GLU A 283 36.83 -54.29 -20.33
CA GLU A 283 35.59 -53.99 -19.61
C GLU A 283 35.08 -52.61 -20.03
N ASN A 284 33.77 -52.56 -20.29
CA ASN A 284 33.05 -51.52 -21.04
C ASN A 284 32.95 -50.16 -20.32
N THR A 285 33.43 -49.13 -21.02
CA THR A 285 32.75 -47.86 -21.33
C THR A 285 31.61 -47.38 -20.42
N THR A 286 31.84 -46.26 -19.73
CA THR A 286 31.11 -45.00 -19.95
C THR A 286 32.01 -43.85 -19.53
N GLY A 287 32.43 -43.06 -20.52
CA GLY A 287 33.34 -41.94 -20.32
C GLY A 287 32.59 -40.70 -19.83
N GLU A 288 33.12 -40.10 -18.79
CA GLU A 288 32.94 -38.68 -18.49
C GLU A 288 34.34 -38.16 -18.15
N SER A 289 35.07 -37.80 -19.20
CA SER A 289 36.29 -37.00 -19.07
C SER A 289 35.85 -35.62 -18.61
N ASP A 290 35.88 -35.39 -17.30
CA ASP A 290 35.77 -34.07 -16.69
C ASP A 290 36.81 -33.14 -17.33
N VAL A 291 36.34 -32.32 -18.26
CA VAL A 291 37.09 -31.19 -18.79
C VAL A 291 37.24 -30.20 -17.64
N VAL A 292 38.39 -30.27 -16.97
CA VAL A 292 38.87 -29.21 -16.08
C VAL A 292 38.90 -27.92 -16.90
N CYS A 293 37.88 -27.10 -16.74
CA CYS A 293 37.82 -25.77 -17.33
C CYS A 293 38.95 -24.93 -16.71
N PRO A 294 39.93 -24.44 -17.49
CA PRO A 294 40.95 -23.53 -16.96
C PRO A 294 40.26 -22.26 -16.46
N GLU A 295 40.55 -21.85 -15.23
CA GLU A 295 40.03 -20.61 -14.63
C GLU A 295 40.16 -19.44 -15.62
N LEU A 296 39.00 -18.95 -16.03
CA LEU A 296 38.80 -17.96 -17.06
C LEU A 296 39.26 -16.59 -16.54
N ASN A 297 40.45 -16.12 -16.94
CA ASN A 297 40.87 -14.72 -16.83
C ASN A 297 40.03 -13.77 -17.74
N SER A 298 38.72 -13.99 -17.86
CA SER A 298 37.81 -13.00 -18.39
C SER A 298 37.61 -11.92 -17.34
N LEU A 299 37.84 -10.66 -17.72
CA LEU A 299 37.58 -9.52 -16.86
C LEU A 299 36.10 -9.57 -16.44
N SER A 300 35.83 -9.75 -15.14
CA SER A 300 34.47 -9.72 -14.58
C SER A 300 33.70 -8.52 -15.13
N TYR A 301 32.42 -8.72 -15.47
CA TYR A 301 31.56 -7.69 -16.07
C TYR A 301 31.62 -6.36 -15.31
N SER A 302 31.67 -6.37 -13.98
CA SER A 302 31.79 -5.14 -13.18
C SER A 302 33.07 -4.35 -13.47
N LYS A 303 34.22 -5.04 -13.60
CA LYS A 303 35.50 -4.41 -13.97
C LYS A 303 35.48 -3.92 -15.41
N TYR A 304 34.87 -4.68 -16.33
CA TYR A 304 34.70 -4.26 -17.72
C TYR A 304 33.84 -3.00 -17.84
N ARG A 305 32.67 -3.01 -17.21
CA ARG A 305 31.74 -1.88 -17.15
C ARG A 305 32.42 -0.63 -16.60
N PHE A 306 33.18 -0.75 -15.51
CA PHE A 306 33.92 0.37 -14.95
C PHE A 306 34.93 0.96 -15.93
N LYS A 307 35.70 0.11 -16.64
CA LYS A 307 36.69 0.54 -17.65
C LYS A 307 36.04 1.24 -18.84
N ILE A 308 34.90 0.74 -19.32
CA ILE A 308 34.18 1.36 -20.44
C ILE A 308 33.59 2.71 -20.00
N LEU A 309 32.88 2.72 -18.87
CA LEU A 309 32.26 3.94 -18.36
C LEU A 309 33.29 5.00 -17.98
N SER A 310 34.45 4.65 -17.43
CA SER A 310 35.50 5.62 -17.05
C SER A 310 35.96 6.48 -18.23
N ASN A 311 35.96 5.92 -19.43
CA ASN A 311 36.38 6.58 -20.67
C ASN A 311 35.26 7.41 -21.33
N MET A 312 34.02 7.33 -20.84
CA MET A 312 32.88 8.06 -21.38
C MET A 312 32.64 9.41 -20.69
N ASN A 313 31.83 10.24 -21.36
CA ASN A 313 31.39 11.54 -20.85
C ASN A 313 30.63 11.42 -19.51
N TYR A 314 30.73 12.45 -18.67
CA TYR A 314 30.07 12.50 -17.36
C TYR A 314 28.55 12.30 -17.44
N GLY A 315 27.89 12.79 -18.50
CA GLY A 315 26.45 12.58 -18.69
C GLY A 315 26.07 11.11 -18.88
N ILE A 316 26.84 10.36 -19.67
CA ILE A 316 26.60 8.92 -19.88
C ILE A 316 26.86 8.13 -18.59
N LYS A 317 27.91 8.50 -17.85
CA LYS A 317 28.19 7.93 -16.51
C LYS A 317 26.99 8.12 -15.58
N PHE A 318 26.42 9.33 -15.55
CA PHE A 318 25.24 9.64 -14.72
C PHE A 318 24.03 8.82 -15.13
N LEU A 319 23.72 8.73 -16.43
CA LEU A 319 22.59 7.95 -16.94
C LEU A 319 22.75 6.44 -16.64
N ALA A 320 23.96 5.90 -16.76
CA ALA A 320 24.26 4.51 -16.46
C ALA A 320 24.06 4.15 -14.97
N LEU A 321 23.98 5.14 -14.06
CA LEU A 321 23.65 4.88 -12.63
C LEU A 321 22.22 4.36 -12.45
N TYR A 322 21.32 4.64 -13.38
CA TYR A 322 19.90 4.24 -13.30
C TYR A 322 19.63 2.86 -13.90
N SER A 323 20.66 2.09 -14.24
CA SER A 323 20.50 0.73 -14.76
C SER A 323 19.85 -0.21 -13.73
N ILE A 324 18.68 -0.74 -14.09
CA ILE A 324 17.97 -1.73 -13.27
C ILE A 324 18.78 -3.04 -13.12
N PRO A 325 19.28 -3.69 -14.18
CA PRO A 325 19.93 -4.99 -14.03
C PRO A 325 21.22 -4.92 -13.21
N TYR A 326 22.01 -3.86 -13.34
CA TYR A 326 23.26 -3.72 -12.57
C TYR A 326 22.99 -3.43 -11.10
N ASN A 327 22.10 -2.49 -10.80
CA ASN A 327 21.73 -2.20 -9.40
C ASN A 327 20.98 -3.39 -8.77
N GLY A 328 20.12 -4.06 -9.54
CA GLY A 328 19.41 -5.27 -9.13
C GLY A 328 20.37 -6.41 -8.79
N TRP A 329 21.40 -6.63 -9.61
CA TRP A 329 22.43 -7.63 -9.33
C TRP A 329 23.20 -7.36 -8.03
N HIS A 330 23.41 -6.10 -7.65
CA HIS A 330 24.00 -5.74 -6.35
C HIS A 330 23.06 -6.01 -5.16
N LEU A 331 21.74 -5.94 -5.36
CA LEU A 331 20.77 -6.26 -4.30
C LEU A 331 20.76 -7.75 -3.95
N PHE A 332 20.99 -8.62 -4.92
CA PHE A 332 21.01 -10.09 -4.72
C PHE A 332 22.40 -10.66 -4.42
N GLN A 333 23.45 -9.84 -4.44
CA GLN A 333 24.79 -10.30 -4.06
C GLN A 333 24.90 -10.48 -2.55
N LEU A 334 25.23 -11.71 -2.14
CA LEU A 334 25.60 -11.99 -0.76
C LEU A 334 26.95 -11.32 -0.46
N LYS A 335 26.98 -10.54 0.62
CA LYS A 335 28.25 -10.00 1.12
C LYS A 335 29.14 -11.17 1.57
N PRO A 336 30.44 -11.11 1.31
CA PRO A 336 31.36 -12.13 1.77
C PRO A 336 31.35 -12.20 3.31
N SER A 337 31.31 -13.44 3.83
CA SER A 337 31.33 -13.73 5.27
C SER A 337 32.68 -13.42 5.91
N THR A 338 33.74 -13.36 5.11
CA THR A 338 35.10 -13.05 5.54
C THR A 338 35.60 -11.75 4.92
N ILE A 339 36.27 -10.93 5.74
CA ILE A 339 36.94 -9.69 5.37
C ILE A 339 38.42 -9.78 5.70
N VAL A 340 39.24 -9.14 4.88
CA VAL A 340 40.68 -9.03 5.15
C VAL A 340 40.91 -7.89 6.14
N ASN A 341 41.46 -8.19 7.30
CA ASN A 341 41.81 -7.21 8.31
C ASN A 341 43.02 -6.36 7.85
N LYS A 342 43.32 -5.25 8.55
CA LYS A 342 44.49 -4.39 8.28
C LYS A 342 45.83 -5.13 8.33
N SER A 343 45.89 -6.29 8.98
CA SER A 343 47.03 -7.21 9.04
C SER A 343 47.12 -8.18 7.85
N GLY A 344 46.21 -8.11 6.88
CA GLY A 344 46.15 -9.05 5.75
C GLY A 344 45.50 -10.40 6.08
N GLN A 345 45.06 -10.62 7.32
CA GLN A 345 44.43 -11.87 7.73
C GLN A 345 42.93 -11.89 7.43
N LEU A 346 42.42 -13.02 6.94
CA LEU A 346 40.99 -13.26 6.78
C LEU A 346 40.33 -13.41 8.17
N CYS A 347 39.31 -12.59 8.43
CA CYS A 347 38.52 -12.59 9.65
C CYS A 347 37.03 -12.61 9.29
N GLU A 348 36.18 -13.15 10.16
CA GLU A 348 34.72 -13.06 9.95
C GLU A 348 34.26 -11.60 9.97
N ASN A 349 33.26 -11.27 9.15
CA ASN A 349 32.69 -9.93 9.09
C ASN A 349 31.74 -9.71 10.28
N PRO A 350 32.13 -8.95 11.33
CA PRO A 350 31.34 -8.86 12.56
C PRO A 350 30.01 -8.12 12.36
N LEU A 351 29.86 -7.35 11.28
CA LEU A 351 28.67 -6.53 11.00
C LEU A 351 27.62 -7.26 10.17
N LEU A 352 27.87 -8.50 9.73
CA LEU A 352 26.93 -9.25 8.89
C LEU A 352 25.61 -9.56 9.62
N CYS A 353 25.66 -9.80 10.93
CA CYS A 353 24.48 -10.04 11.75
C CYS A 353 23.45 -8.88 11.72
N LEU A 354 23.92 -7.64 11.48
CA LEU A 354 23.06 -6.46 11.40
C LEU A 354 22.09 -6.52 10.21
N ASP A 355 22.48 -7.19 9.12
CA ASP A 355 21.59 -7.38 7.99
C ASP A 355 20.43 -8.34 8.35
N GLY A 356 20.69 -9.37 9.18
CA GLY A 356 19.63 -10.25 9.71
C GLY A 356 18.68 -9.52 10.67
N ILE A 357 19.22 -8.71 11.59
CA ILE A 357 18.42 -7.85 12.48
C ILE A 357 17.52 -6.92 11.67
N ARG A 358 18.05 -6.32 10.59
CA ARG A 358 17.27 -5.44 9.71
C ARG A 358 16.07 -6.16 9.10
N VAL A 359 16.25 -7.37 8.60
CA VAL A 359 15.16 -8.14 7.97
C VAL A 359 14.07 -8.47 8.99
N LEU A 360 14.43 -9.00 10.16
CA LEU A 360 13.46 -9.33 11.22
C LEU A 360 12.70 -8.09 11.68
N THR A 361 13.40 -6.96 11.83
CA THR A 361 12.78 -5.69 12.24
C THR A 361 11.84 -5.15 11.15
N MET A 362 12.20 -5.23 9.87
CA MET A 362 11.32 -4.83 8.76
C MET A 362 10.04 -5.67 8.71
N ILE A 363 10.13 -6.98 8.92
CA ILE A 363 8.96 -7.86 8.99
C ILE A 363 8.04 -7.42 10.13
N TRP A 364 8.62 -7.10 11.29
CA TRP A 364 7.85 -6.62 12.45
C TRP A 364 7.15 -5.28 12.17
N ILE A 365 7.84 -4.31 11.56
CA ILE A 365 7.27 -3.00 11.16
C ILE A 365 6.12 -3.18 10.15
N ILE A 366 6.33 -4.01 9.11
CA ILE A 366 5.31 -4.28 8.09
C ILE A 366 4.09 -4.92 8.73
N TYR A 367 4.29 -5.95 9.57
CA TYR A 367 3.21 -6.59 10.31
C TYR A 367 2.42 -5.55 11.11
N GLY A 368 3.12 -4.72 11.89
CA GLY A 368 2.60 -3.58 12.64
C GLY A 368 1.64 -2.68 11.85
N HIS A 369 2.17 -2.08 10.79
CA HIS A 369 1.41 -1.15 9.97
C HIS A 369 0.23 -1.80 9.24
N CYS A 370 0.38 -3.04 8.76
CA CYS A 370 -0.71 -3.76 8.11
C CYS A 370 -1.92 -3.89 9.05
N ILE A 371 -1.73 -4.27 10.31
CA ILE A 371 -2.85 -4.42 11.25
C ILE A 371 -3.40 -3.05 11.67
N VAL A 372 -2.54 -2.07 12.01
CA VAL A 372 -2.99 -0.73 12.44
C VAL A 372 -3.86 -0.05 11.38
N TYR A 373 -3.45 -0.08 10.11
CA TYR A 373 -4.26 0.53 9.04
C TYR A 373 -5.48 -0.32 8.67
N SER A 374 -5.42 -1.65 8.82
CA SER A 374 -6.60 -2.51 8.61
C SER A 374 -7.68 -2.31 9.66
N ILE A 375 -7.28 -1.99 10.90
CA ILE A 375 -8.20 -1.73 12.00
C ILE A 375 -9.14 -0.56 11.67
N VAL A 376 -8.64 0.50 11.03
CA VAL A 376 -9.43 1.68 10.65
C VAL A 376 -10.61 1.31 9.73
N GLY A 377 -10.44 0.32 8.85
CA GLY A 377 -11.50 -0.17 7.95
C GLY A 377 -12.28 -1.37 8.47
N SER A 378 -11.96 -1.88 9.66
CA SER A 378 -12.57 -3.10 10.21
C SER A 378 -13.94 -2.81 10.84
N ASN A 379 -14.82 -3.82 10.82
CA ASN A 379 -16.02 -3.83 11.66
C ASN A 379 -15.72 -4.54 12.99
N ASN A 380 -16.39 -4.12 14.06
CA ASN A 380 -16.25 -4.71 15.40
C ASN A 380 -14.84 -4.58 16.00
N THR A 381 -14.20 -3.44 15.76
CA THR A 381 -12.82 -3.16 16.19
C THR A 381 -12.65 -3.32 17.71
N LEU A 382 -13.65 -2.93 18.50
CA LEU A 382 -13.59 -3.03 19.95
C LEU A 382 -13.54 -4.49 20.40
N PHE A 383 -14.38 -5.36 19.82
CA PHE A 383 -14.34 -6.80 20.10
C PHE A 383 -13.02 -7.44 19.66
N TYR A 384 -12.51 -7.06 18.49
CA TYR A 384 -11.20 -7.51 18.02
C TYR A 384 -10.10 -7.14 19.02
N ALA A 385 -10.06 -5.87 19.45
CA ALA A 385 -9.11 -5.40 20.45
C ALA A 385 -9.24 -6.16 21.78
N GLN A 386 -10.46 -6.28 22.33
CA GLN A 386 -10.70 -6.98 23.61
C GLN A 386 -10.26 -8.45 23.57
N THR A 387 -10.45 -9.12 22.44
CA THR A 387 -10.11 -10.54 22.26
C THR A 387 -8.62 -10.76 22.07
N HIS A 388 -7.98 -9.93 21.24
CA HIS A 388 -6.58 -10.13 20.84
C HIS A 388 -5.57 -9.43 21.74
N LEU A 389 -5.90 -8.30 22.37
CA LEU A 389 -4.95 -7.57 23.24
C LEU A 389 -4.38 -8.44 24.37
N ARG A 390 -5.12 -9.45 24.84
CA ARG A 390 -4.65 -10.35 25.91
C ARG A 390 -3.68 -11.43 25.43
N GLN A 391 -3.53 -11.61 24.11
CA GLN A 391 -2.66 -12.63 23.53
C GLN A 391 -1.22 -12.11 23.46
N TRP A 392 -0.26 -12.95 23.87
CA TRP A 392 1.16 -12.58 23.84
C TRP A 392 1.65 -12.26 22.42
N SER A 393 1.13 -12.93 21.40
CA SER A 393 1.46 -12.66 19.99
C SER A 393 1.01 -11.27 19.57
N PHE A 394 -0.13 -10.79 20.06
CA PHE A 394 -0.62 -9.44 19.81
C PHE A 394 0.14 -8.38 20.61
N GLN A 395 0.85 -8.74 21.68
CA GLN A 395 1.75 -7.79 22.35
C GLN A 395 2.92 -7.39 21.43
N ALA A 396 3.34 -8.27 20.51
CA ALA A 396 4.30 -7.88 19.46
C ALA A 396 3.69 -6.80 18.54
N MET A 397 2.40 -6.86 18.25
CA MET A 397 1.70 -5.81 17.50
C MET A 397 1.65 -4.49 18.29
N VAL A 398 1.22 -4.52 19.56
CA VAL A 398 1.14 -3.33 20.41
C VAL A 398 2.52 -2.67 20.58
N GLY A 399 3.57 -3.49 20.70
CA GLY A 399 4.96 -3.05 20.77
C GLY A 399 5.61 -2.72 19.42
N ALA A 400 4.89 -2.77 18.30
CA ALA A 400 5.45 -2.50 16.97
C ALA A 400 6.17 -1.15 16.86
N PRO A 401 5.75 -0.05 17.52
CA PRO A 401 6.52 1.20 17.51
C PRO A 401 7.95 1.04 18.08
N LEU A 402 8.18 0.13 19.03
CA LEU A 402 9.53 -0.11 19.60
C LEU A 402 10.47 -0.81 18.61
N SER A 403 9.95 -1.42 17.54
CA SER A 403 10.79 -2.08 16.55
C SER A 403 11.77 -1.11 15.87
N VAL A 404 11.43 0.19 15.75
CA VAL A 404 12.33 1.18 15.16
C VAL A 404 13.57 1.45 16.01
N ASP A 405 13.57 1.10 17.30
CA ASP A 405 14.73 1.25 18.18
C ASP A 405 15.92 0.41 17.70
N ALA A 406 15.66 -0.72 17.04
CA ALA A 406 16.72 -1.52 16.41
C ALA A 406 17.43 -0.72 15.30
N PHE A 407 16.70 0.12 14.55
CA PHE A 407 17.28 1.01 13.55
C PHE A 407 18.05 2.18 14.17
N PHE A 408 17.55 2.77 15.25
CA PHE A 408 18.29 3.78 15.99
C PHE A 408 19.60 3.21 16.57
N PHE A 409 19.55 2.01 17.15
CA PHE A 409 20.74 1.30 17.63
C PHE A 409 21.74 1.03 16.49
N MET A 410 21.29 0.46 15.37
CA MET A 410 22.16 0.19 14.21
C MET A 410 22.79 1.47 13.66
N SER A 411 22.02 2.55 13.57
CA SER A 411 22.49 3.87 13.12
C SER A 411 23.57 4.42 14.06
N GLY A 412 23.35 4.38 15.37
CA GLY A 412 24.32 4.82 16.39
C GLY A 412 25.59 3.97 16.42
N LEU A 413 25.44 2.64 16.36
CA LEU A 413 26.56 1.69 16.31
C LEU A 413 27.45 1.95 15.09
N LEU A 414 26.87 2.03 13.90
CA LEU A 414 27.62 2.24 12.66
C LEU A 414 28.24 3.65 12.62
N THR A 415 27.51 4.66 13.10
CA THR A 415 28.04 6.02 13.22
C THR A 415 29.26 6.04 14.12
N THR A 416 29.20 5.42 15.29
CA THR A 416 30.33 5.32 16.23
C THR A 416 31.51 4.57 15.61
N TYR A 417 31.25 3.39 15.05
CA TYR A 417 32.29 2.53 14.46
C TYR A 417 33.06 3.21 13.32
N LEU A 418 32.38 3.97 12.46
CA LEU A 418 32.98 4.60 11.29
C LEU A 418 33.55 6.01 11.55
N THR A 419 32.94 6.78 12.45
CA THR A 419 33.31 8.19 12.67
C THR A 419 34.36 8.35 13.76
N LEU A 420 34.35 7.53 14.82
CA LEU A 420 35.26 7.68 15.96
C LEU A 420 36.76 7.63 15.55
N PRO A 421 37.23 6.73 14.67
CA PRO A 421 38.63 6.72 14.22
C PRO A 421 39.00 7.95 13.39
N LYS A 422 38.03 8.57 12.70
CA LYS A 422 38.24 9.79 11.90
C LYS A 422 38.28 11.01 12.81
N LEU A 423 37.38 11.07 13.79
CA LEU A 423 37.26 12.18 14.72
C LEU A 423 38.51 12.32 15.61
N ARG A 424 39.10 11.20 16.05
CA ARG A 424 40.39 11.18 16.79
C ARG A 424 41.56 11.85 16.06
N ARG A 425 41.52 11.97 14.73
CA ARG A 425 42.59 12.61 13.95
C ARG A 425 42.40 14.13 13.82
N ILE A 426 41.27 14.67 14.28
CA ILE A 426 40.91 16.08 14.13
C ILE A 426 41.31 16.82 15.41
N CYS A 427 42.36 17.64 15.34
CA CYS A 427 42.85 18.42 16.48
C CYS A 427 42.34 19.87 16.53
N SER A 428 41.72 20.37 15.46
CA SER A 428 41.28 21.77 15.35
C SER A 428 39.77 21.91 15.40
N TRP A 429 39.27 22.84 16.22
CA TRP A 429 37.84 23.17 16.34
C TRP A 429 37.18 23.51 14.98
N LYS A 430 37.87 24.24 14.11
CA LYS A 430 37.35 24.58 12.76
C LYS A 430 37.14 23.33 11.90
N ASN A 431 38.05 22.37 12.00
CA ASN A 431 37.96 21.12 11.23
C ASN A 431 36.93 20.16 11.84
N TRP A 432 36.74 20.20 13.17
CA TRP A 432 35.68 19.47 13.86
C TRP A 432 34.30 19.94 13.41
N PHE A 433 34.07 21.26 13.37
CA PHE A 433 32.80 21.81 12.91
C PHE A 433 32.54 21.46 11.43
N LYS A 434 33.55 21.62 10.57
CA LYS A 434 33.45 21.22 9.15
C LYS A 434 33.13 19.73 8.97
N PHE A 435 33.71 18.86 9.80
CA PHE A 435 33.43 17.43 9.77
C PHE A 435 31.95 17.14 10.05
N TRP A 436 31.39 17.73 11.12
CA TRP A 436 29.98 17.53 11.46
C TRP A 436 29.03 18.14 10.43
N CYS A 437 29.31 19.34 9.91
CA CYS A 437 28.53 19.90 8.81
C CYS A 437 28.53 18.99 7.57
N SER A 438 29.71 18.46 7.20
CA SER A 438 29.83 17.52 6.08
C SER A 438 29.09 16.20 6.35
N PHE A 439 29.19 15.66 7.56
CA PHE A 439 28.49 14.45 7.99
C PHE A 439 26.96 14.63 7.86
N THR A 440 26.42 15.71 8.42
CA THR A 440 24.99 16.02 8.34
C THR A 440 24.54 16.23 6.90
N PHE A 441 25.31 16.99 6.11
CA PHE A 441 24.98 17.24 4.71
C PHE A 441 24.90 15.94 3.89
N HIS A 442 25.90 15.06 4.01
CA HIS A 442 25.87 13.76 3.33
C HIS A 442 24.67 12.91 3.73
N ARG A 443 24.26 12.98 5.00
CA ARG A 443 23.10 12.24 5.52
C ARG A 443 21.79 12.77 4.93
N ILE A 444 21.61 14.09 4.88
CA ILE A 444 20.45 14.73 4.26
C ILE A 444 20.37 14.39 2.77
N VAL A 445 21.48 14.51 2.03
CA VAL A 445 21.52 14.19 0.59
C VAL A 445 21.21 12.71 0.32
N ARG A 446 21.54 11.82 1.26
CA ARG A 446 21.25 10.39 1.15
C ARG A 446 19.77 10.06 1.37
N LEU A 447 19.15 10.65 2.38
CA LEU A 447 17.78 10.27 2.82
C LEU A 447 16.68 11.03 2.08
N THR A 448 16.92 12.32 1.82
CA THR A 448 15.90 13.25 1.31
C THR A 448 15.36 12.88 -0.07
N PRO A 449 16.14 12.41 -1.06
CA PRO A 449 15.60 12.09 -2.38
C PRO A 449 14.51 11.01 -2.34
N ALA A 450 14.74 9.94 -1.57
CA ALA A 450 13.75 8.87 -1.41
C ALA A 450 12.52 9.37 -0.64
N TYR A 451 12.73 10.15 0.43
CA TYR A 451 11.62 10.73 1.19
C TYR A 451 10.73 11.64 0.34
N LEU A 452 11.33 12.57 -0.42
CA LEU A 452 10.60 13.49 -1.28
C LEU A 452 9.85 12.74 -2.39
N LEU A 453 10.44 11.69 -2.96
CA LEU A 453 9.75 10.85 -3.93
C LEU A 453 8.50 10.23 -3.33
N VAL A 454 8.60 9.62 -2.14
CA VAL A 454 7.44 9.03 -1.45
C VAL A 454 6.40 10.10 -1.10
N LEU A 455 6.83 11.25 -0.59
CA LEU A 455 5.96 12.38 -0.27
C LEU A 455 5.16 12.85 -1.50
N LEU A 456 5.82 12.99 -2.64
CA LEU A 456 5.18 13.41 -3.88
C LEU A 456 4.18 12.36 -4.38
N LEU A 457 4.60 11.10 -4.48
CA LEU A 457 3.71 10.01 -4.90
C LEU A 457 2.50 9.89 -3.97
N TYR A 458 2.72 10.02 -2.67
CA TYR A 458 1.64 10.00 -1.67
C TYR A 458 0.70 11.19 -1.84
N THR A 459 1.21 12.42 -1.89
CA THR A 459 0.37 13.63 -1.99
C THR A 459 -0.33 13.80 -3.32
N GLY A 460 0.26 13.31 -4.42
CA GLY A 460 -0.26 13.48 -5.77
C GLY A 460 -1.00 12.28 -6.35
N LEU A 461 -0.65 11.04 -6.00
CA LEU A 461 -1.24 9.85 -6.62
C LEU A 461 -2.13 9.01 -5.69
N PHE A 462 -1.97 9.11 -4.36
CA PHE A 462 -2.68 8.26 -3.41
C PHE A 462 -4.20 8.29 -3.65
N ILE A 463 -4.83 9.46 -3.66
CA ILE A 463 -6.29 9.60 -3.84
C ILE A 463 -6.81 9.07 -5.20
N HIS A 464 -5.92 8.89 -6.18
CA HIS A 464 -6.25 8.39 -7.52
C HIS A 464 -5.91 6.90 -7.72
N GLY A 465 -5.28 6.27 -6.73
CA GLY A 465 -4.79 4.89 -6.83
C GLY A 465 -5.89 3.83 -6.79
N TYR A 466 -7.03 4.13 -6.20
CA TYR A 466 -8.14 3.19 -6.04
C TYR A 466 -9.49 3.90 -5.89
N SER A 467 -10.57 3.14 -6.00
CA SER A 467 -11.95 3.58 -5.75
C SER A 467 -12.61 2.54 -4.86
N GLY A 468 -13.12 2.97 -3.71
CA GLY A 468 -13.83 2.11 -2.79
C GLY A 468 -14.53 2.93 -1.72
N PRO A 469 -15.52 2.36 -1.02
CA PRO A 469 -16.37 3.13 -0.12
C PRO A 469 -15.65 3.66 1.13
N LEU A 470 -14.53 3.04 1.50
CA LEU A 470 -13.62 3.50 2.56
C LEU A 470 -12.39 4.23 2.01
N TYR A 471 -12.23 4.29 0.68
CA TYR A 471 -11.07 4.91 0.06
C TYR A 471 -11.29 6.42 -0.06
N PRO A 472 -10.41 7.27 0.49
CA PRO A 472 -10.58 8.70 0.43
C PRO A 472 -10.32 9.22 -0.99
N GLN A 473 -11.26 9.99 -1.53
CA GLN A 473 -11.13 10.63 -2.85
C GLN A 473 -10.85 12.13 -2.76
N ASN A 474 -10.79 12.69 -1.54
CA ASN A 474 -10.52 14.09 -1.29
C ASN A 474 -9.30 14.23 -0.36
N PRO A 475 -8.26 15.01 -0.76
CA PRO A 475 -7.10 15.30 0.08
C PRO A 475 -7.43 15.78 1.50
N GLU A 476 -8.52 16.54 1.64
CA GLU A 476 -8.94 17.13 2.93
C GLU A 476 -9.37 16.08 3.96
N LEU A 477 -9.64 14.84 3.53
CA LEU A 477 -10.07 13.73 4.38
C LEU A 477 -8.90 12.90 4.94
N THR A 478 -7.67 13.27 4.62
CA THR A 478 -6.46 12.50 4.96
C THR A 478 -5.33 13.41 5.39
N ASP A 479 -4.27 12.83 5.95
CA ASP A 479 -3.03 13.54 6.28
C ASP A 479 -2.29 14.09 5.05
N VAL A 480 -2.74 13.75 3.83
CA VAL A 480 -2.32 14.41 2.58
C VAL A 480 -2.49 15.92 2.63
N LYS A 481 -3.55 16.43 3.27
CA LYS A 481 -3.77 17.88 3.45
C LYS A 481 -2.58 18.53 4.15
N PHE A 482 -2.17 17.97 5.29
CA PHE A 482 -1.04 18.49 6.06
C PHE A 482 0.28 18.36 5.29
N CYS A 483 0.43 17.27 4.53
CA CYS A 483 1.56 17.12 3.64
C CYS A 483 1.64 18.21 2.57
N ARG A 484 0.51 18.59 1.97
CA ARG A 484 0.47 19.66 0.95
C ARG A 484 0.75 21.04 1.54
N ALA A 485 0.29 21.29 2.76
CA ALA A 485 0.51 22.56 3.48
C ALA A 485 1.96 22.70 3.99
N HIS A 486 2.51 21.64 4.58
CA HIS A 486 3.76 21.68 5.35
C HIS A 486 4.84 20.74 4.78
N TRP A 487 4.85 20.51 3.46
CA TRP A 487 5.80 19.60 2.80
C TRP A 487 7.28 19.93 3.06
N TRP A 488 7.61 21.16 3.44
CA TRP A 488 8.98 21.61 3.72
C TRP A 488 9.46 21.23 5.13
N ALA A 489 8.54 20.89 6.05
CA ALA A 489 8.84 20.59 7.45
C ALA A 489 9.15 19.10 7.71
N THR A 490 9.61 18.36 6.70
CA THR A 490 9.67 16.88 6.70
C THR A 490 10.41 16.25 7.88
N TYR A 491 11.52 16.85 8.31
CA TYR A 491 12.35 16.34 9.43
C TYR A 491 12.07 17.03 10.77
N LEU A 492 11.10 17.96 10.79
CA LEU A 492 10.74 18.78 11.96
C LEU A 492 9.23 18.69 12.26
N ASN A 493 8.54 17.72 11.65
CA ASN A 493 7.11 17.50 11.82
C ASN A 493 6.74 17.23 13.28
N ASN A 494 7.63 16.57 14.04
CA ASN A 494 7.49 16.30 15.47
C ASN A 494 7.67 17.54 16.38
N PHE A 495 8.23 18.65 15.87
CA PHE A 495 8.43 19.88 16.66
C PHE A 495 7.53 21.04 16.24
N ILE A 496 7.34 21.24 14.93
CA ILE A 496 6.64 22.44 14.41
C ILE A 496 5.14 22.19 14.30
N TYR A 497 4.73 20.99 13.85
CA TYR A 497 3.35 20.65 13.54
C TYR A 497 2.97 19.30 14.15
N ALA A 498 3.15 19.16 15.47
CA ALA A 498 2.96 17.89 16.18
C ALA A 498 1.51 17.37 16.16
N ASP A 499 0.53 18.26 15.96
CA ASP A 499 -0.89 17.90 15.83
C ASP A 499 -1.36 17.76 14.36
N GLU A 500 -0.54 18.17 13.40
CA GLU A 500 -0.84 18.17 11.96
C GLU A 500 0.25 17.41 11.19
N VAL A 501 0.45 16.15 11.58
CA VAL A 501 1.59 15.37 11.11
C VAL A 501 1.36 14.87 9.68
N CYS A 502 2.21 15.30 8.76
CA CYS A 502 2.30 14.72 7.41
C CYS A 502 2.99 13.35 7.44
N MET A 503 2.36 12.33 6.82
CA MET A 503 2.86 10.95 6.75
C MET A 503 3.29 10.47 8.12
N GLY A 504 2.33 10.29 9.03
CA GLY A 504 2.60 9.98 10.43
C GLY A 504 3.59 8.83 10.64
N TRP A 505 3.61 7.83 9.74
CA TRP A 505 4.54 6.69 9.76
C TRP A 505 6.01 7.04 9.45
N SER A 506 6.30 8.25 8.97
CA SER A 506 7.65 8.69 8.63
C SER A 506 8.41 9.34 9.80
N TRP A 507 7.76 9.47 10.97
CA TRP A 507 8.30 10.10 12.18
C TRP A 507 9.70 9.62 12.57
N TYR A 508 9.99 8.32 12.39
CA TYR A 508 11.29 7.75 12.76
C TYR A 508 12.45 8.42 11.99
N LEU A 509 12.20 8.89 10.76
CA LEU A 509 13.23 9.51 9.94
C LEU A 509 13.57 10.92 10.45
N SER A 510 12.59 11.65 10.97
CA SER A 510 12.80 12.91 11.68
C SER A 510 13.73 12.70 12.86
N ASP A 511 13.40 11.71 13.69
CA ASP A 511 14.20 11.35 14.88
C ASP A 511 15.60 10.88 14.50
N GLU A 512 15.75 10.08 13.44
CA GLU A 512 17.05 9.60 12.97
C GLU A 512 17.98 10.75 12.58
N LEU A 513 17.46 11.77 11.88
CA LEU A 513 18.24 12.96 11.53
C LEU A 513 18.56 13.80 12.77
N GLN A 514 17.60 13.98 13.68
CA GLN A 514 17.76 14.76 14.90
C GLN A 514 18.79 14.13 15.84
N PHE A 515 18.74 12.81 16.06
CA PHE A 515 19.73 12.06 16.82
C PHE A 515 21.12 12.15 16.17
N SER A 516 21.19 12.09 14.84
CA SER A 516 22.45 12.24 14.11
C SER A 516 23.04 13.66 14.19
N LEU A 517 22.17 14.68 14.27
CA LEU A 517 22.58 16.09 14.34
C LEU A 517 22.97 16.52 15.76
N VAL A 518 22.28 16.02 16.78
CA VAL A 518 22.43 16.48 18.17
C VAL A 518 23.16 15.46 19.02
N LEU A 519 22.65 14.22 19.09
CA LEU A 519 23.18 13.21 20.01
C LEU A 519 24.53 12.68 19.55
N ALA A 520 24.72 12.42 18.26
CA ALA A 520 25.98 11.86 17.75
C ALA A 520 27.20 12.77 18.03
N PRO A 521 27.16 14.11 17.79
CA PRO A 521 28.25 15.00 18.20
C PRO A 521 28.53 14.99 19.69
N ILE A 522 27.50 15.01 20.52
CA ILE A 522 27.63 15.06 21.98
C ILE A 522 28.30 13.78 22.47
N PHE A 523 27.70 12.62 22.21
CA PHE A 523 28.20 11.35 22.76
C PHE A 523 29.56 10.96 22.19
N LEU A 524 29.84 11.21 20.90
CA LEU A 524 31.15 10.88 20.33
C LEU A 524 32.25 11.82 20.80
N SER A 525 31.92 13.09 21.08
CA SER A 525 32.89 14.01 21.67
C SER A 525 33.16 13.66 23.14
N LEU A 526 32.14 13.24 23.90
CA LEU A 526 32.30 12.74 25.26
C LEU A 526 33.15 11.47 25.32
N LEU A 527 32.96 10.53 24.38
CA LEU A 527 33.79 9.31 24.29
C LEU A 527 35.25 9.57 23.87
N MET A 528 35.55 10.76 23.36
CA MET A 528 36.92 11.18 23.04
C MET A 528 37.62 11.86 24.21
N TRP A 529 36.86 12.40 25.16
CA TRP A 529 37.35 12.99 26.40
C TRP A 529 37.64 11.88 27.41
#